data_AF-A0A2E3Y740-F1
#
_entry.id   AF-A0A2E3Y740-F1
#
_cell.length_a   1.000
_cell.length_b   1.000
_cell.length_c   1.000
_cell.angle_alpha   90.00
_cell.angle_beta   90.00
_cell.angle_gamma   90.00
#
_symmetry.space_group_name_H-M   'P 1'
#
loop_
_entity.id
_entity.type
_entity.pdbx_description
1 polymer ?
#
loop_
_entity_poly.entity_id
_entity_poly.type
_entity_poly.pdbx_seq_one_letter_code
_entity_poly.pdbx_strand_id
1 'polypeptide(L)' 'MAEPIEQGVTRRHTFFCIDRQRHTASTRVIDAVQKTITVFGQEIEGWIVTTEEPVIDKTITLEESLDDVGVRHDPE' A
#
# COMPACT_ATOMS: atom_id res chain seq x y z
N MET A 1 -22.81 15.82 13.70
CA MET A 1 -21.43 15.89 13.20
C MET A 1 -20.76 14.61 13.64
N ALA A 2 -20.65 13.63 12.76
CA ALA A 2 -19.89 12.41 13.05
C ALA A 2 -18.43 12.70 12.70
N GLU A 3 -17.55 12.65 13.67
CA GLU A 3 -16.11 12.79 13.42
C GLU A 3 -15.64 11.60 12.58
N PRO A 4 -14.75 11.81 11.60
CA PRO A 4 -14.21 10.70 10.82
C PRO A 4 -13.49 9.74 11.77
N ILE A 5 -13.88 8.46 11.74
CA ILE A 5 -13.27 7.43 12.56
C ILE A 5 -11.92 7.09 11.92
N GLU A 6 -10.86 7.73 12.43
CA GLU A 6 -9.49 7.35 12.10
C GLU A 6 -9.13 6.10 12.90
N GLN A 7 -8.89 5.00 12.21
CA GLN A 7 -8.46 3.75 12.85
C GLN A 7 -7.00 3.48 12.47
N GLY A 8 -6.15 3.34 13.50
CA GLY A 8 -4.81 2.79 13.30
C GLY A 8 -4.91 1.32 12.92
N VAL A 9 -4.46 0.97 11.72
CA VAL A 9 -4.45 -0.41 11.21
C VAL A 9 -3.07 -0.76 10.67
N THR A 10 -2.79 -2.05 10.68
CA THR A 10 -1.54 -2.58 10.15
C THR A 10 -1.80 -3.17 8.77
N ARG A 11 -1.17 -2.59 7.74
CA ARG A 11 -1.30 -3.07 6.37
C ARG A 11 -0.16 -4.04 6.05
N ARG A 12 -0.54 -5.21 5.54
CA ARG A 12 0.40 -6.25 5.11
C ARG A 12 0.37 -6.37 3.60
N HIS A 13 1.53 -6.36 2.97
CA HIS A 13 1.65 -6.55 1.52
C HIS A 13 2.59 -7.72 1.24
N THR A 14 2.18 -8.59 0.31
CA THR A 14 3.02 -9.67 -0.19
C THR A 14 3.24 -9.48 -1.68
N PHE A 15 4.50 -9.44 -2.11
CA PHE A 15 4.88 -9.21 -3.50
C PHE A 15 6.11 -10.03 -3.89
N PHE A 16 6.29 -10.22 -5.20
CA PHE A 16 7.49 -10.85 -5.75
C PHE A 16 8.48 -9.78 -6.22
N CYS A 17 9.76 -9.92 -5.90
CA CYS A 17 10.83 -9.06 -6.40
C CYS A 17 12.12 -9.84 -6.67
N ILE A 18 12.91 -9.38 -7.64
CA ILE A 18 14.23 -9.94 -7.94
C ILE A 18 15.29 -9.33 -7.00
N ASP A 19 15.23 -8.02 -6.78
CA ASP A 19 16.15 -7.27 -5.92
C ASP A 19 15.50 -6.97 -4.56
N ARG A 20 15.70 -7.86 -3.59
CA ARG A 20 15.14 -7.72 -2.24
C ARG A 20 15.61 -6.44 -1.55
N GLN A 21 16.91 -6.12 -1.62
CA GLN A 21 17.48 -4.99 -0.86
C GLN A 21 16.82 -3.67 -1.23
N ARG A 22 16.56 -3.44 -2.52
CA ARG A 22 15.89 -2.23 -2.99
C ARG A 22 14.49 -2.07 -2.44
N HIS A 23 13.73 -3.17 -2.32
CA HIS A 23 12.32 -3.14 -1.94
C HIS A 23 12.06 -3.29 -0.44
N THR A 24 13.09 -3.62 0.35
CA THR A 24 12.95 -3.82 1.79
C THR A 24 13.69 -2.76 2.63
N ALA A 25 14.33 -1.77 2.00
CA ALA A 25 15.19 -0.81 2.71
C ALA A 25 14.43 0.11 3.68
N SER A 26 13.18 0.45 3.35
CA SER A 26 12.40 1.46 4.08
C SER A 26 11.16 0.90 4.79
N THR A 27 10.98 -0.42 4.75
CA THR A 27 9.75 -1.07 5.21
C THR A 27 10.07 -2.27 6.08
N ARG A 28 9.24 -2.53 7.11
CA ARG A 28 9.40 -3.70 7.97
C ARG A 28 9.04 -4.97 7.21
N VAL A 29 10.04 -5.83 6.99
CA VAL A 29 9.84 -7.17 6.43
C VAL A 29 9.49 -8.13 7.54
N ILE A 30 8.41 -8.90 7.36
CA ILE A 30 7.98 -9.93 8.31
C ILE A 30 8.19 -11.34 7.77
N ASP A 31 8.31 -11.51 6.46
CA ASP A 31 8.66 -12.79 5.82
C ASP A 31 9.35 -12.56 4.48
N ALA A 32 10.28 -13.44 4.11
CA ALA A 32 10.97 -13.39 2.83
C ALA A 32 11.46 -14.79 2.43
N VAL A 33 10.94 -15.31 1.31
CA VAL A 33 11.24 -16.66 0.83
C VAL A 33 11.71 -16.61 -0.62
N GLN A 34 12.82 -17.29 -0.91
CA GLN A 34 13.34 -17.41 -2.27
C GLN A 34 12.40 -18.28 -3.11
N LYS A 35 12.11 -17.87 -4.34
CA LYS A 35 11.22 -18.59 -5.26
C LYS A 35 11.60 -18.37 -6.70
N THR A 36 11.47 -19.42 -7.50
CA THR A 36 11.52 -19.35 -8.97
C THR A 36 10.09 -19.32 -9.52
N ILE A 37 9.82 -18.38 -10.42
CA ILE A 37 8.51 -18.26 -11.10
C ILE A 37 8.71 -18.26 -12.61
N THR A 38 7.68 -18.63 -13.35
CA THR A 38 7.69 -18.56 -14.81
C THR A 38 6.89 -17.34 -15.29
N VAL A 39 7.52 -16.47 -16.06
CA VAL A 39 6.90 -15.28 -16.65
C VAL A 39 7.19 -15.29 -18.14
N PHE A 40 6.14 -15.28 -18.97
CA PHE A 40 6.25 -15.39 -20.43
C PHE A 40 7.11 -16.57 -20.92
N GLY A 41 7.06 -17.70 -20.21
CA GLY A 41 7.82 -18.91 -20.55
C GLY A 41 9.31 -18.88 -20.12
N GLN A 42 9.75 -17.82 -19.45
CA GLN A 42 11.09 -17.72 -18.88
C GLN A 42 11.05 -17.94 -17.36
N GLU A 43 12.01 -18.69 -16.83
CA GLU A 43 12.19 -18.85 -15.39
C GLU A 43 12.93 -17.64 -14.81
N ILE A 44 12.39 -17.09 -13.73
CA ILE A 44 12.93 -15.93 -13.02
C ILE A 44 13.07 -16.31 -11.56
N GLU A 45 14.30 -16.24 -11.06
CA GLU A 45 14.59 -16.38 -9.64
C GLU A 45 14.40 -15.05 -8.92
N GLY A 46 13.76 -15.10 -7.76
CA GLY A 46 13.56 -13.93 -6.91
C GLY A 46 13.03 -14.31 -5.55
N TRP A 47 12.28 -13.40 -4.96
CA TRP A 47 11.81 -13.48 -3.58
C TRP A 47 10.33 -13.16 -3.51
N ILE A 48 9.57 -13.97 -2.78
CA ILE A 48 8.28 -13.52 -2.23
C ILE A 48 8.59 -12.83 -0.90
N VAL A 49 8.31 -11.54 -0.83
CA VAL A 49 8.52 -10.72 0.35
C VAL A 49 7.17 -10.32 0.91
N THR A 50 7.03 -10.42 2.22
CA THR A 50 5.91 -9.86 2.96
C THR A 50 6.39 -8.72 3.85
N THR A 51 5.79 -7.56 3.67
CA THR A 51 6.02 -6.37 4.46
C THR A 51 4.82 -6.00 5.32
N GLU A 52 5.07 -5.22 6.37
CA GLU A 52 4.09 -4.71 7.29
C GLU A 52 4.32 -3.21 7.54
N GLU A 53 3.29 -2.40 7.39
CA GLU A 53 3.36 -0.95 7.61
C GLU A 53 2.16 -0.47 8.43
N PRO A 54 2.38 0.33 9.49
CA PRO A 54 1.28 0.98 10.20
C PRO A 54 0.70 2.07 9.30
N VAL A 55 -0.62 2.05 9.10
CA VAL A 55 -1.35 3.05 8.33
C VAL A 55 -2.55 3.56 9.13
N ILE A 56 -2.95 4.79 8.86
CA ILE A 56 -4.21 5.33 9.35
C ILE A 56 -5.21 5.15 8.23
N ASP A 57 -6.24 4.34 8.47
CA ASP A 57 -7.35 4.23 7.55
C ASP A 57 -8.42 5.26 7.94
N LYS A 58 -8.88 6.02 6.95
CA LYS A 58 -9.91 7.05 7.12
C LYS A 58 -11.09 6.67 6.25
N THR A 59 -12.22 6.42 6.90
CA THR A 59 -13.49 6.28 6.18
C THR A 59 -14.00 7.67 5.83
N ILE A 60 -14.08 7.98 4.54
CA ILE A 60 -14.70 9.22 4.04
C ILE A 60 -16.19 8.93 3.85
N THR A 61 -17.05 9.70 4.50
CA THR A 61 -18.50 9.56 4.32
C THR A 61 -18.95 10.08 2.96
N LEU A 62 -20.14 9.64 2.51
CA LEU A 62 -20.72 10.15 1.27
C LEU A 62 -20.99 11.67 1.36
N GLU A 63 -21.39 12.16 2.54
CA GLU A 63 -21.60 13.58 2.80
C GLU A 63 -20.30 14.39 2.64
N GLU A 64 -19.19 13.96 3.26
CA GLU A 64 -17.87 14.59 3.07
C GLU A 64 -17.37 14.52 1.61
N SER A 65 -17.70 13.44 0.89
CA SER A 65 -17.31 13.29 -0.52
C SER A 65 -18.07 14.25 -1.45
N LEU A 66 -19.27 14.70 -1.04
CA LEU A 66 -20.11 15.61 -1.82
C LEU A 66 -19.85 17.09 -1.45
N ASP A 67 -19.44 17.38 -0.22
CA ASP A 67 -19.10 18.74 0.24
C ASP A 67 -17.84 19.32 -0.44
N ASP A 68 -16.91 18.49 -0.93
CA ASP A 68 -15.68 18.96 -1.61
C ASP A 68 -15.88 19.25 -3.12
N VAL A 69 -17.11 19.15 -3.63
CA VAL A 69 -17.51 19.68 -4.96
C VAL A 69 -17.80 21.18 -4.89
N GLY A 70 -17.39 21.86 -3.81
CA GLY A 70 -17.21 23.30 -3.77
C GLY A 70 -15.90 23.71 -4.44
N VAL A 71 -15.88 23.72 -5.78
CA VAL A 71 -14.80 24.28 -6.61
C VAL A 71 -14.30 25.60 -6.02
N ARG A 72 -13.15 25.56 -5.31
CA ARG A 72 -12.35 26.76 -5.07
C ARG A 72 -11.79 27.15 -6.44
N HIS A 73 -12.53 28.00 -7.15
CA HIS A 73 -11.97 28.78 -8.24
C HIS A 73 -10.82 29.59 -7.65
N ASP A 74 -9.57 29.23 -7.96
CA ASP A 74 -8.45 30.16 -7.84
C ASP A 74 -8.82 31.38 -8.70
N PRO A 75 -8.86 32.61 -8.14
CA PRO A 75 -8.97 33.79 -8.96
C PRO A 75 -7.64 33.98 -9.72
N GLU A 76 -7.74 34.13 -11.04
CA GLU A 76 -6.61 34.50 -11.91
C GLU A 76 -5.92 35.80 -11.49
#